data_AF-A0A0D2N2R0-F1
#
_entry.id   AF-A0A0D2N2R0-F1
#
_cell.length_a   1.000
_cell.length_b   1.000
_cell.length_c   1.000
_cell.angle_alpha   90.00
_cell.angle_beta   90.00
_cell.angle_gamma   90.00
#
_symmetry.space_group_name_H-M   'P 1'
#
loop_
_entity.id
_entity.type
_entity.pdbx_description
1 polymer ?
#
loop_
_entity_poly.entity_id
_entity_poly.type
_entity_poly.pdbx_seq_one_letter_code
_entity_poly.pdbx_strand_id
1 'polypeptide(L)'
;MPETLFLAVSLIDRYLAVAQVARKNLQLVGVTAMLLAAKYEEIWAPEVRDFVYISDKAYDRKQILAMERSMLAALDYQLTMPTSYQYLARLLKAAGVHYEKPLALFVAYCAELCLVDYSCLRFSSTEVAAAIMYVAMRAFGKADPYPQALARHARVPRDGALEAAQHVVRLLLAAGCGSLQAVRKKYSTAKFCEASAVAAPADILDEVAGAAGQGGA
;
A
#
# COMPACT_ATOMS: atom_id res chain seq x y z
N MET A 1 5.87 7.87 -8.70
CA MET A 1 6.55 7.68 -7.42
C MET A 1 5.78 6.85 -6.38
N PRO A 2 4.58 6.27 -6.63
CA PRO A 2 4.07 5.27 -5.69
C PRO A 2 4.90 3.98 -5.75
N GLU A 3 5.32 3.49 -6.93
CA GLU A 3 6.02 2.20 -7.04
C GLU A 3 7.25 2.08 -6.14
N THR A 4 8.11 3.09 -6.16
CA THR A 4 9.33 3.18 -5.32
C THR A 4 9.02 3.06 -3.82
N LEU A 5 7.93 3.66 -3.34
CA LEU A 5 7.54 3.56 -1.93
C LEU A 5 7.09 2.14 -1.57
N PHE A 6 6.25 1.53 -2.40
CA PHE A 6 5.76 0.16 -2.17
C PHE A 6 6.92 -0.86 -2.21
N LEU A 7 7.85 -0.68 -3.14
CA LEU A 7 9.05 -1.51 -3.20
C LEU A 7 9.93 -1.31 -1.97
N ALA A 8 10.15 -0.06 -1.53
CA ALA A 8 10.95 0.22 -0.33
C ALA A 8 10.37 -0.46 0.91
N VAL A 9 9.06 -0.38 1.14
CA VAL A 9 8.40 -1.06 2.27
C VAL A 9 8.54 -2.58 2.17
N SER A 10 8.32 -3.15 0.98
CA SER A 10 8.52 -4.58 0.73
C SER A 10 9.95 -5.05 1.05
N LEU A 11 10.96 -4.25 0.69
CA LEU A 11 12.36 -4.54 1.02
C LEU A 11 12.62 -4.47 2.53
N ILE A 12 12.03 -3.48 3.23
CA ILE A 12 12.13 -3.37 4.69
C ILE A 12 11.56 -4.62 5.36
N ASP A 13 10.32 -4.98 5.03
CA ASP A 13 9.62 -6.11 5.67
C ASP A 13 10.34 -7.44 5.41
N ARG A 14 10.75 -7.70 4.17
CA ARG A 14 11.47 -8.92 3.80
C ARG A 14 12.85 -8.99 4.45
N TYR A 15 13.55 -7.87 4.55
CA TYR A 15 14.85 -7.84 5.23
C TYR A 15 14.70 -8.08 6.73
N LEU A 16 13.73 -7.44 7.38
CA LEU A 16 13.47 -7.62 8.81
C LEU A 16 12.93 -9.02 9.14
N ALA A 17 12.34 -9.72 8.18
CA ALA A 17 11.92 -11.11 8.35
C ALA A 17 13.10 -12.09 8.50
N VAL A 18 14.28 -11.76 7.95
CA VAL A 18 15.46 -12.64 7.94
C VAL A 18 16.65 -12.08 8.73
N ALA A 19 16.64 -10.80 9.09
CA ALA A 19 17.73 -10.12 9.79
C ALA A 19 17.26 -9.49 11.11
N GLN A 20 18.00 -9.75 12.19
CA GLN A 20 17.77 -9.07 13.46
C GLN A 20 18.42 -7.69 13.45
N VAL A 21 17.60 -6.64 13.63
CA VAL A 21 18.05 -5.25 13.58
C VAL A 21 17.69 -4.54 14.88
N ALA A 22 18.69 -3.93 15.52
CA ALA A 22 18.46 -3.09 16.68
C ALA A 22 17.64 -1.85 16.32
N ARG A 23 16.74 -1.40 17.21
CA ARG A 23 15.85 -0.24 16.99
C ARG A 23 16.56 1.01 16.47
N LYS A 24 17.76 1.31 16.98
CA LYS A 24 18.60 2.45 16.56
C LYS A 24 19.05 2.41 15.10
N ASN A 25 19.00 1.24 14.46
CA ASN A 25 19.40 1.02 13.07
C ASN A 25 18.20 0.88 12.13
N LEU A 26 16.95 0.97 12.61
CA LEU A 26 15.76 0.84 11.75
C LEU A 26 15.69 1.96 10.71
N GLN A 27 16.07 3.20 11.07
CA GLN A 27 16.11 4.29 10.10
C GLN A 27 17.17 4.04 9.01
N LEU A 28 18.34 3.46 9.35
CA LEU A 28 19.35 3.06 8.37
C LEU A 28 18.80 2.01 7.39
N VAL A 29 18.05 1.02 7.88
CA VAL A 29 17.36 0.04 7.02
C VAL A 29 16.37 0.74 6.10
N GLY A 30 15.51 1.62 6.63
CA GLY A 30 14.50 2.33 5.82
C GLY A 30 15.11 3.23 4.75
N VAL A 31 16.14 4.00 5.09
CA VAL A 31 16.88 4.87 4.17
C VAL A 31 17.56 4.04 3.07
N THR A 32 18.15 2.90 3.43
CA THR A 32 18.83 2.02 2.47
C THR A 32 17.83 1.31 1.55
N ALA A 33 16.71 0.83 2.08
CA ALA A 33 15.64 0.23 1.29
C ALA A 33 15.05 1.23 0.28
N MET A 34 14.87 2.49 0.69
CA MET A 34 14.42 3.56 -0.19
C MET A 34 15.45 3.89 -1.29
N LEU A 35 16.75 3.89 -0.97
CA LEU A 35 17.83 4.01 -1.96
C LEU A 35 17.79 2.87 -2.99
N LEU A 36 17.68 1.62 -2.53
CA LEU A 36 17.60 0.44 -3.40
C LEU A 36 16.36 0.49 -4.30
N ALA A 37 15.20 0.81 -3.74
CA ALA A 37 13.97 0.94 -4.50
C ALA A 37 14.08 2.06 -5.54
N ALA A 38 14.65 3.21 -5.18
CA ALA A 38 14.82 4.33 -6.11
C ALA A 38 15.79 3.99 -7.24
N LYS A 39 16.90 3.30 -6.96
CA LYS A 39 17.82 2.79 -7.98
C LYS A 39 17.15 1.83 -8.96
N TYR A 40 16.13 1.11 -8.51
CA TYR A 40 15.44 0.10 -9.31
C TYR A 40 14.30 0.70 -10.16
N GLU A 41 13.48 1.57 -9.58
CA GLU A 41 12.24 2.08 -10.20
C GLU A 41 12.39 3.45 -10.86
N GLU A 42 13.29 4.32 -10.38
CA GLU A 42 13.38 5.70 -10.87
C GLU A 42 14.34 5.82 -12.05
N ILE A 43 13.95 6.59 -13.08
CA ILE A 43 14.83 6.96 -14.19
C ILE A 43 16.05 7.73 -13.67
N TRP A 44 15.82 8.60 -12.69
CA TRP A 44 16.83 9.44 -12.06
C TRP A 44 16.82 9.21 -10.55
N ALA A 45 17.49 8.15 -10.12
CA ALA A 45 17.61 7.82 -8.71
C ALA A 45 18.46 8.87 -7.95
N PRO A 46 18.08 9.27 -6.73
CA PRO A 46 18.92 10.12 -5.89
C PRO A 46 20.26 9.45 -5.56
N GLU A 47 21.27 10.27 -5.31
CA GLU A 47 22.59 9.79 -4.94
C GLU A 47 22.64 9.44 -3.44
N VAL A 48 23.65 8.64 -3.04
CA VAL A 48 23.86 8.27 -1.62
C VAL A 48 24.01 9.51 -0.72
N ARG A 49 24.57 10.61 -1.25
CA ARG A 49 24.71 11.88 -0.49
C ARG A 49 23.35 12.47 -0.11
N ASP A 50 22.32 12.28 -0.92
CA ASP A 50 20.98 12.79 -0.66
C ASP A 50 20.36 12.02 0.51
N PHE A 51 20.61 10.71 0.57
CA PHE A 51 20.19 9.87 1.69
C PHE A 51 20.94 10.15 3.01
N VAL A 52 22.23 10.50 2.93
CA VAL A 52 22.98 11.04 4.08
C VAL A 52 22.36 12.36 4.55
N TYR A 53 21.97 13.23 3.62
CA TYR A 53 21.37 14.53 3.94
C TYR A 53 19.98 14.40 4.59
N ILE A 54 19.05 13.63 4.01
CA ILE A 54 17.68 13.49 4.54
C ILE A 54 17.61 12.72 5.87
N SER A 55 18.66 11.95 6.19
CA SER A 55 18.80 11.31 7.50
C SER A 55 19.42 12.23 8.55
N ASP A 56 19.51 13.53 8.27
CA ASP A 56 20.15 14.54 9.12
C ASP A 56 21.59 14.15 9.52
N LYS A 57 22.31 13.53 8.57
CA LYS A 57 23.67 13.01 8.77
C LYS A 57 23.78 12.01 9.94
N ALA A 58 22.68 11.37 10.34
CA ALA A 58 22.71 10.30 11.34
C ALA A 58 23.55 9.10 10.88
N TYR A 59 23.72 8.93 9.57
CA TYR A 59 24.52 7.88 8.96
C TYR A 59 25.45 8.44 7.88
N ASP A 60 26.66 7.90 7.82
CA ASP A 60 27.62 8.22 6.76
C ASP A 60 27.44 7.34 5.51
N ARG A 61 28.13 7.72 4.44
CA ARG A 61 28.12 6.97 3.17
C ARG A 61 28.54 5.50 3.33
N LYS A 62 29.50 5.21 4.21
CA LYS A 62 30.03 3.84 4.40
C LYS A 62 28.98 2.96 5.07
N GLN A 63 28.25 3.50 6.04
CA GLN A 63 27.16 2.80 6.74
C GLN A 63 26.02 2.46 5.79
N ILE A 64 25.59 3.40 4.95
CA ILE A 64 24.53 3.15 3.95
C ILE A 64 24.97 2.07 2.95
N LEU A 65 26.19 2.16 2.41
CA LEU A 65 26.70 1.15 1.46
C LEU A 65 26.98 -0.22 2.10
N ALA A 66 27.28 -0.26 3.40
CA ALA A 66 27.38 -1.51 4.14
C ALA A 66 26.00 -2.16 4.32
N MET A 67 24.99 -1.38 4.73
CA MET A 67 23.62 -1.85 4.83
C MET A 67 23.07 -2.30 3.47
N GLU A 68 23.40 -1.58 2.39
CA GLU A 68 22.96 -1.93 1.04
C GLU A 68 23.45 -3.33 0.65
N ARG A 69 24.74 -3.61 0.85
CA ARG A 69 25.32 -4.94 0.59
C ARG A 69 24.70 -6.02 1.47
N SER A 70 24.47 -5.72 2.75
CA SER A 70 23.83 -6.64 3.70
C SER A 70 22.41 -6.99 3.25
N MET A 71 21.62 -5.99 2.86
CA MET A 71 20.24 -6.18 2.41
C MET A 71 20.17 -6.94 1.09
N LEU A 72 21.04 -6.61 0.12
CA LEU A 72 21.11 -7.33 -1.15
C LEU A 72 21.47 -8.81 -0.96
N ALA A 73 22.45 -9.09 -0.11
CA ALA A 73 22.86 -10.45 0.21
C ALA A 73 21.77 -11.23 0.94
N ALA A 74 21.11 -10.62 1.94
CA ALA A 74 20.05 -11.27 2.70
C ALA A 74 18.79 -11.57 1.87
N LEU A 75 18.57 -10.83 0.78
CA LEU A 75 17.44 -11.01 -0.13
C LEU A 75 17.80 -11.77 -1.41
N ASP A 76 19.00 -12.34 -1.51
CA ASP A 76 19.51 -13.04 -2.71
C ASP A 76 19.34 -12.21 -4.00
N TYR A 77 19.49 -10.89 -3.89
CA TYR A 77 19.26 -9.92 -4.97
C TYR A 77 17.86 -9.95 -5.59
N GLN A 78 16.89 -10.62 -4.96
CA GLN A 78 15.50 -10.66 -5.39
C GLN A 78 14.77 -9.38 -4.95
N LEU A 79 14.99 -8.27 -5.65
CA LEU A 79 14.39 -6.99 -5.28
C LEU A 79 12.91 -6.92 -5.64
N THR A 80 12.52 -7.46 -6.79
CA THR A 80 11.16 -7.34 -7.31
C THR A 80 10.25 -8.44 -6.80
N MET A 81 9.17 -8.02 -6.14
CA MET A 81 8.01 -8.86 -5.83
C MET A 81 6.75 -8.08 -6.19
N PRO A 82 5.70 -8.75 -6.71
CA PRO A 82 4.45 -8.07 -7.02
C PRO A 82 3.87 -7.36 -5.80
N THR A 83 3.75 -6.04 -5.85
CA THR A 83 3.17 -5.23 -4.77
C THR A 83 1.67 -5.05 -4.99
N SER A 84 0.93 -4.76 -3.93
CA SER A 84 -0.50 -4.43 -4.01
C SER A 84 -0.77 -3.29 -5.01
N TYR A 85 0.14 -2.32 -5.14
CA TYR A 85 0.05 -1.25 -6.12
C TYR A 85 -0.06 -1.74 -7.58
N GLN A 86 0.76 -2.72 -7.97
CA GLN A 86 0.74 -3.27 -9.32
C GLN A 86 -0.59 -4.01 -9.61
N TYR A 87 -1.12 -4.73 -8.61
CA TYR A 87 -2.45 -5.34 -8.73
C TYR A 87 -3.55 -4.28 -8.85
N LEU A 88 -3.52 -3.23 -8.03
CA LEU A 88 -4.51 -2.14 -8.08
C LEU A 88 -4.57 -1.46 -9.45
N ALA A 89 -3.42 -1.19 -10.07
CA ALA A 89 -3.37 -0.61 -11.42
C ALA A 89 -4.09 -1.49 -12.46
N ARG A 90 -4.00 -2.81 -12.32
CA ARG A 90 -4.72 -3.77 -13.16
C ARG A 90 -6.21 -3.83 -12.82
N LEU A 91 -6.57 -3.83 -11.54
CA LEU A 91 -7.95 -3.93 -11.09
C LEU A 91 -8.77 -2.68 -11.44
N LEU A 92 -8.18 -1.49 -11.39
CA LEU A 92 -8.80 -0.25 -11.87
C LEU A 92 -9.22 -0.35 -13.34
N LYS A 93 -8.39 -0.97 -14.19
CA LYS A 93 -8.73 -1.21 -15.61
C LYS A 93 -9.80 -2.28 -15.76
N ALA A 94 -9.66 -3.40 -15.03
CA ALA A 94 -10.61 -4.51 -15.07
C ALA A 94 -12.02 -4.11 -14.61
N ALA A 95 -12.13 -3.23 -13.62
CA ALA A 95 -13.40 -2.69 -13.13
C ALA A 95 -13.95 -1.54 -14.00
N GLY A 96 -13.22 -1.12 -15.04
CA GLY A 96 -13.68 -0.05 -15.93
C GLY A 96 -13.68 1.34 -15.31
N VAL A 97 -12.97 1.57 -14.20
CA VAL A 97 -12.99 2.85 -13.45
C VAL A 97 -11.65 3.60 -13.49
N HIS A 98 -10.67 3.12 -14.25
CA HIS A 98 -9.32 3.70 -14.34
C HIS A 98 -9.27 5.16 -14.82
N TYR A 99 -10.30 5.65 -15.53
CA TYR A 99 -10.40 7.05 -15.96
C TYR A 99 -10.98 7.97 -14.88
N GLU A 100 -11.54 7.42 -13.80
CA GLU A 100 -12.13 8.19 -12.70
C GLU A 100 -11.05 8.62 -11.71
N LYS A 101 -10.45 9.78 -11.98
CA LYS A 101 -9.34 10.31 -11.18
C LYS A 101 -9.61 10.35 -9.66
N PRO A 102 -10.76 10.82 -9.15
CA PRO A 102 -11.03 10.83 -7.70
C PRO A 102 -11.02 9.42 -7.08
N LEU A 103 -11.62 8.44 -7.76
CA LEU A 103 -11.65 7.05 -7.30
C LEU A 103 -10.25 6.44 -7.31
N ALA A 104 -9.48 6.63 -8.39
CA ALA A 104 -8.11 6.12 -8.49
C ALA A 104 -7.19 6.72 -7.41
N LEU A 105 -7.38 8.00 -7.05
CA LEU A 105 -6.63 8.65 -5.98
C LEU A 105 -7.07 8.16 -4.58
N PHE A 106 -8.35 7.85 -4.40
CA PHE A 106 -8.84 7.20 -3.19
C PHE A 106 -8.30 5.77 -3.01
N VAL A 107 -8.22 5.01 -4.11
CA VAL A 107 -7.54 3.70 -4.12
C VAL A 107 -6.08 3.83 -3.69
N ALA A 108 -5.35 4.81 -4.24
CA ALA A 108 -3.97 5.06 -3.85
C ALA A 108 -3.84 5.49 -2.37
N TYR A 109 -4.78 6.30 -1.87
CA TYR A 109 -4.84 6.69 -0.46
C TYR A 109 -5.00 5.46 0.45
N CYS A 110 -5.98 4.60 0.17
CA CYS A 110 -6.21 3.38 0.94
C CYS A 110 -4.97 2.45 0.91
N ALA A 111 -4.32 2.34 -0.25
CA ALA A 111 -3.12 1.52 -0.41
C ALA A 111 -1.95 2.04 0.45
N GLU A 112 -1.74 3.35 0.50
CA GLU A 112 -0.70 3.94 1.35
C GLU A 112 -1.05 3.88 2.84
N LEU A 113 -2.33 3.89 3.24
CA LEU A 113 -2.71 3.60 4.63
C LEU A 113 -2.35 2.15 5.01
N CYS A 114 -2.63 1.19 4.13
CA CYS A 114 -2.31 -0.22 4.36
C CYS A 114 -0.80 -0.47 4.49
N LEU A 115 0.04 0.28 3.77
CA LEU A 115 1.51 0.16 3.87
C LEU A 115 2.04 0.52 5.27
N VAL A 116 1.37 1.41 5.99
CA VAL A 116 1.84 1.91 7.30
C VAL A 116 1.34 1.03 8.44
N ASP A 117 0.35 0.18 8.20
CA ASP A 117 -0.23 -0.69 9.21
C ASP A 117 0.35 -2.11 9.16
N TYR A 118 1.04 -2.50 10.23
CA TYR A 118 1.66 -3.82 10.35
C TYR A 118 0.65 -4.98 10.22
N SER A 119 -0.61 -4.78 10.63
CA SER A 119 -1.62 -5.85 10.56
C SER A 119 -1.98 -6.21 9.12
N CYS A 120 -1.73 -5.35 8.14
CA CYS A 120 -1.93 -5.64 6.73
C CYS A 120 -1.04 -6.77 6.19
N LEU A 121 0.09 -7.08 6.85
CA LEU A 121 0.98 -8.19 6.48
C LEU A 121 0.33 -9.58 6.63
N ARG A 122 -0.80 -9.69 7.35
CA ARG A 122 -1.56 -10.95 7.45
C ARG A 122 -2.28 -11.32 6.14
N PHE A 123 -2.48 -10.35 5.26
CA PHE A 123 -3.19 -10.51 4.00
C PHE A 123 -2.20 -10.53 2.84
N SER A 124 -2.50 -11.31 1.80
CA SER A 124 -1.74 -11.28 0.55
C SER A 124 -1.92 -9.95 -0.20
N SER A 125 -0.95 -9.59 -1.05
CA SER A 125 -1.03 -8.39 -1.89
C SER A 125 -2.28 -8.37 -2.79
N THR A 126 -2.78 -9.54 -3.22
CA THR A 126 -4.02 -9.68 -3.99
C THR A 126 -5.27 -9.44 -3.16
N GLU A 127 -5.31 -9.93 -1.91
CA GLU A 127 -6.44 -9.69 -1.00
C GLU A 127 -6.53 -8.21 -0.61
N VAL A 128 -5.40 -7.57 -0.27
CA VAL A 128 -5.35 -6.14 0.02
C VAL A 128 -5.81 -5.32 -1.19
N ALA A 129 -5.34 -5.66 -2.40
CA ALA A 129 -5.75 -4.96 -3.61
C ALA A 129 -7.26 -5.11 -3.90
N ALA A 130 -7.79 -6.33 -3.78
CA ALA A 130 -9.20 -6.61 -3.96
C ALA A 130 -10.08 -5.88 -2.92
N ALA A 131 -9.66 -5.89 -1.66
CA ALA A 131 -10.30 -5.20 -0.56
C ALA A 131 -10.36 -3.68 -0.77
N ILE A 132 -9.23 -3.06 -1.12
CA ILE A 132 -9.17 -1.62 -1.42
C ILE A 132 -10.11 -1.27 -2.57
N MET A 133 -10.13 -2.08 -3.63
CA MET A 133 -11.05 -1.85 -4.75
C MET A 133 -12.51 -1.97 -4.32
N TYR A 134 -12.85 -2.97 -3.52
CA TYR A 134 -14.21 -3.13 -3.00
C TYR A 134 -14.66 -1.92 -2.18
N VAL A 135 -13.80 -1.47 -1.25
CA VAL A 135 -14.03 -0.29 -0.41
C VAL A 135 -14.16 0.97 -1.28
N ALA A 136 -13.30 1.15 -2.27
CA ALA A 136 -13.37 2.30 -3.17
C ALA A 136 -14.64 2.31 -4.02
N MET A 137 -15.02 1.18 -4.60
CA MET A 137 -16.25 1.08 -5.40
C MET A 137 -17.50 1.37 -4.55
N ARG A 138 -17.50 0.93 -3.28
CA ARG A 138 -18.55 1.24 -2.30
C ARG A 138 -18.60 2.72 -1.92
N ALA A 139 -17.45 3.31 -1.58
CA ALA A 139 -17.35 4.72 -1.21
C ALA A 139 -17.84 5.67 -2.32
N PHE A 140 -17.69 5.26 -3.58
CA PHE A 140 -18.12 6.01 -4.76
C PHE A 140 -19.50 5.58 -5.30
N GLY A 141 -20.27 4.77 -4.55
CA GLY A 141 -21.65 4.43 -4.88
C GLY A 141 -21.82 3.66 -6.20
N LYS A 142 -20.86 2.81 -6.57
CA LYS A 142 -20.95 1.99 -7.79
C LYS A 142 -22.05 0.94 -7.64
N ALA A 143 -22.88 0.80 -8.67
CA ALA A 143 -24.03 -0.12 -8.67
C ALA A 143 -23.61 -1.60 -8.43
N ASP A 144 -22.49 -2.00 -9.03
CA ASP A 144 -21.81 -3.27 -8.76
C ASP A 144 -20.43 -2.97 -8.15
N PRO A 145 -20.29 -3.04 -6.81
CA PRO A 145 -19.03 -2.71 -6.15
C PRO A 145 -17.94 -3.79 -6.25
N TYR A 146 -18.29 -5.01 -6.69
CA TYR A 146 -17.33 -6.10 -6.84
C TYR A 146 -17.61 -6.90 -8.13
N PRO A 147 -17.38 -6.28 -9.31
CA PRO A 147 -17.79 -6.89 -10.57
C PRO A 147 -17.02 -8.17 -10.87
N GLN A 148 -17.65 -9.07 -11.63
CA GLN A 148 -17.06 -10.37 -11.96
C GLN A 148 -15.69 -10.24 -12.66
N ALA A 149 -15.49 -9.18 -13.46
CA ALA A 149 -14.20 -8.89 -14.05
C ALA A 149 -13.12 -8.62 -12.99
N LEU A 150 -13.44 -7.86 -11.95
CA LEU A 150 -12.54 -7.58 -10.83
C LEU A 150 -12.20 -8.88 -10.09
N ALA A 151 -13.20 -9.68 -9.72
CA ALA A 151 -12.99 -10.96 -9.04
C ALA A 151 -12.06 -11.90 -9.84
N ARG A 152 -12.28 -12.01 -11.15
CA ARG A 152 -11.45 -12.82 -12.07
C ARG A 152 -10.01 -12.32 -12.15
N HIS A 153 -9.81 -11.00 -12.24
CA HIS A 153 -8.47 -10.41 -12.36
C HIS A 153 -7.71 -10.38 -11.04
N ALA A 154 -8.41 -10.21 -9.91
CA ALA A 154 -7.85 -10.31 -8.57
C ALA A 154 -7.51 -11.76 -8.18
N ARG A 155 -8.25 -12.73 -8.75
CA ARG A 155 -8.26 -14.14 -8.32
C ARG A 155 -8.70 -14.31 -6.86
N VAL A 156 -9.51 -13.37 -6.37
CA VAL A 156 -10.04 -13.35 -5.00
C VAL A 156 -11.56 -13.13 -5.11
N PRO A 157 -12.40 -14.02 -4.58
CA PRO A 157 -13.85 -13.77 -4.50
C PRO A 157 -14.14 -12.68 -3.47
N ARG A 158 -15.30 -12.02 -3.55
CA ARG A 158 -15.69 -10.96 -2.61
C ARG A 158 -15.52 -11.38 -1.15
N ASP A 159 -16.01 -12.57 -0.82
CA ASP A 159 -15.98 -13.10 0.55
C ASP A 159 -14.54 -13.30 1.05
N GLY A 160 -13.61 -13.65 0.16
CA GLY A 160 -12.18 -13.75 0.50
C GLY A 160 -11.50 -12.39 0.70
N ALA A 161 -12.06 -11.31 0.11
CA ALA A 161 -11.56 -9.95 0.31
C ALA A 161 -12.23 -9.24 1.51
N LEU A 162 -13.28 -9.82 2.10
CA LEU A 162 -14.13 -9.12 3.07
C LEU A 162 -13.38 -8.77 4.36
N GLU A 163 -12.61 -9.70 4.93
CA GLU A 163 -11.85 -9.44 6.16
C GLU A 163 -10.84 -8.30 5.95
N ALA A 164 -10.11 -8.34 4.84
CA ALA A 164 -9.18 -7.27 4.46
C ALA A 164 -9.91 -5.95 4.20
N ALA A 165 -11.10 -5.97 3.57
CA ALA A 165 -11.91 -4.78 3.32
C ALA A 165 -12.38 -4.11 4.62
N GLN A 166 -12.85 -4.91 5.58
CA GLN A 166 -13.20 -4.42 6.91
C GLN A 166 -12.00 -3.80 7.61
N HIS A 167 -10.81 -4.40 7.47
CA HIS A 167 -9.57 -3.83 8.01
C HIS A 167 -9.24 -2.47 7.36
N VAL A 168 -9.34 -2.35 6.04
CA VAL A 168 -9.16 -1.08 5.31
C VAL A 168 -10.14 -0.01 5.81
N VAL A 169 -11.41 -0.37 6.03
CA VAL A 169 -12.42 0.57 6.58
C VAL A 169 -12.05 1.05 7.98
N ARG A 170 -11.58 0.14 8.86
CA ARG A 170 -11.09 0.53 10.20
C ARG A 170 -9.91 1.49 10.11
N LEU A 171 -8.98 1.26 9.18
CA LEU A 171 -7.86 2.18 8.94
C LEU A 171 -8.33 3.55 8.46
N LEU A 172 -9.30 3.62 7.54
CA LEU A 172 -9.88 4.88 7.08
C LEU A 172 -10.53 5.68 8.22
N LEU A 173 -11.30 5.02 9.08
CA LEU A 173 -11.94 5.64 10.24
C LEU A 173 -10.90 6.12 11.27
N ALA A 174 -9.83 5.36 11.49
CA ALA A 174 -8.76 5.70 12.42
C ALA A 174 -7.75 6.73 11.86
N ALA A 175 -7.69 6.93 10.54
CA ALA A 175 -6.70 7.78 9.88
C ALA A 175 -6.69 9.22 10.41
N GLY A 176 -7.82 9.72 10.92
CA GLY A 176 -7.93 11.05 11.51
C GLY A 176 -7.40 11.18 12.95
N CYS A 177 -7.25 10.08 13.67
CA CYS A 177 -6.98 10.05 15.11
C CYS A 177 -5.57 9.55 15.47
N GLY A 178 -4.86 8.91 14.52
CA GLY A 178 -3.53 8.33 14.76
C GLY A 178 -2.40 9.36 14.84
N SER A 179 -1.25 8.94 15.37
CA SER A 179 -0.02 9.76 15.43
C SER A 179 0.64 9.95 14.05
N LEU A 180 0.46 9.00 13.13
CA LEU A 180 1.05 9.01 11.79
C LEU A 180 0.10 9.67 10.78
N GLN A 181 0.27 10.98 10.54
CA GLN A 181 -0.63 11.80 9.71
C GLN A 181 -0.12 12.09 8.29
N ALA A 182 1.07 11.64 7.92
CA ALA A 182 1.72 12.02 6.66
C ALA A 182 0.90 11.63 5.41
N VAL A 183 0.38 10.39 5.36
CA VAL A 183 -0.45 9.89 4.26
C VAL A 183 -1.76 10.69 4.16
N ARG A 184 -2.48 10.86 5.28
CA ARG A 184 -3.73 11.63 5.31
C ARG A 184 -3.55 13.08 4.83
N LYS A 185 -2.48 13.75 5.28
CA LYS A 185 -2.11 15.11 4.85
C LYS A 185 -1.75 15.20 3.37
N LYS A 186 -1.04 14.20 2.83
CA LYS A 186 -0.73 14.13 1.40
C LYS A 186 -2.01 14.12 0.57
N TYR A 187 -2.94 13.24 0.92
CA TYR A 187 -4.20 13.04 0.19
C TYR A 187 -5.31 14.05 0.54
N SER A 188 -5.09 14.97 1.49
CA SER A 188 -6.04 16.05 1.81
C SER A 188 -5.88 17.28 0.91
N THR A 189 -4.91 17.29 0.00
CA THR A 189 -4.66 18.44 -0.88
C THR A 189 -5.46 18.32 -2.17
N ALA A 190 -5.78 19.46 -2.79
CA ALA A 190 -6.51 19.50 -4.07
C ALA A 190 -5.81 18.73 -5.21
N LYS A 191 -4.47 18.62 -5.16
CA LYS A 191 -3.67 17.79 -6.09
C LYS A 191 -4.16 16.33 -6.11
N PHE A 192 -4.57 15.82 -4.95
CA PHE A 192 -5.06 14.46 -4.76
C PHE A 192 -6.59 14.39 -4.67
N CYS A 193 -7.30 15.38 -5.22
CA CYS A 193 -8.77 15.46 -5.21
C CYS A 193 -9.37 15.32 -3.80
N GLU A 194 -8.61 15.72 -2.77
CA GLU A 194 -9.04 15.61 -1.38
C GLU A 194 -9.51 14.19 -1.02
N ALA A 195 -8.86 13.17 -1.58
CA ALA A 195 -9.25 11.77 -1.41
C ALA A 195 -9.35 11.33 0.07
N SER A 196 -8.62 11.96 0.98
CA SER A 196 -8.75 11.66 2.42
C SER A 196 -10.01 12.24 3.10
N ALA A 197 -10.80 13.05 2.39
CA ALA A 197 -12.11 13.55 2.82
C ALA A 197 -13.28 12.66 2.36
N VAL A 198 -13.03 11.67 1.49
CA VAL A 198 -14.06 10.70 1.07
C VAL A 198 -14.51 9.90 2.29
N ALA A 199 -15.83 9.80 2.48
CA ALA A 199 -16.42 9.06 3.58
C ALA A 199 -16.11 7.56 3.48
N ALA A 200 -15.68 6.97 4.60
CA ALA A 200 -15.46 5.53 4.67
C ALA A 200 -16.82 4.79 4.62
N PRO A 201 -16.97 3.74 3.78
CA PRO A 201 -18.17 2.92 3.74
C PRO A 201 -18.21 1.99 4.96
N ALA A 202 -18.67 2.53 6.09
CA ALA A 202 -18.69 1.85 7.39
C ALA A 202 -19.63 0.64 7.43
N ASP A 203 -20.63 0.61 6.55
CA ASP A 203 -21.57 -0.48 6.34
C ASP A 203 -20.91 -1.81 5.93
N ILE A 204 -19.69 -1.77 5.37
CA ILE A 204 -18.89 -2.99 5.11
C ILE A 204 -18.52 -3.73 6.41
N LEU A 205 -18.46 -3.03 7.55
CA LEU A 205 -18.11 -3.64 8.85
C LEU A 205 -19.18 -4.61 9.35
N ASP A 206 -20.43 -4.44 8.93
CA ASP A 206 -21.56 -5.26 9.35
C ASP A 206 -21.79 -6.48 8.44
N GLU A 207 -21.04 -6.57 7.34
CA GLU A 207 -21.18 -7.68 6.38
C GLU A 207 -20.55 -8.97 6.88
N VAL A 208 -21.19 -10.09 6.55
CA VAL A 208 -20.72 -11.45 6.85
C VAL A 208 -20.54 -12.22 5.56
N ALA A 209 -19.45 -13.00 5.47
CA ALA A 209 -19.18 -13.89 4.35
C ALA A 209 -20.36 -14.87 4.15
N GLY A 210 -20.79 -15.09 2.90
CA GLY A 210 -21.91 -15.96 2.57
C GLY A 210 -23.33 -15.35 2.67
N ALA A 211 -23.48 -14.08 3.07
CA ALA A 211 -24.81 -13.45 3.16
C ALA A 211 -25.40 -12.98 1.80
N ALA A 212 -24.65 -13.04 0.70
CA ALA A 212 -25.14 -12.65 -0.63
C ALA A 212 -25.91 -13.81 -1.29
N GLY A 213 -27.17 -13.98 -0.88
CA GLY A 213 -28.03 -15.01 -1.43
C GLY A 213 -29.53 -14.92 -1.11
N GLN A 214 -30.07 -13.75 -0.72
CA GLN A 214 -31.53 -13.54 -0.67
C GLN A 214 -31.84 -12.07 -1.00
N GLY A 215 -32.13 -11.77 -2.27
CA GLY A 215 -32.40 -10.43 -2.73
C GLY A 215 -32.79 -10.40 -4.20
N GLY A 216 -33.73 -11.27 -4.57
CA GLY A 216 -34.28 -11.37 -5.92
C GLY A 216 -35.52 -12.24 -5.87
N ALA A 217 -36.64 -11.63 -5.52
CA ALA A 217 -37.99 -12.11 -5.79
C ALA A 217 -38.66 -11.11 -6.72
#